data_AF-A0A5C6A082-F1
#
_entry.id   AF-A0A5C6A082-F1
#
_cell.length_a   1.000
_cell.length_b   1.000
_cell.length_c   1.000
_cell.angle_alpha   90.00
_cell.angle_beta   90.00
_cell.angle_gamma   90.00
#
_symmetry.space_group_name_H-M   'P 1'
#
loop_
_entity.id
_entity.type
_entity.pdbx_description
1 polymer ?
#
loop_
_entity_poly.entity_id
_entity_poly.type
_entity_poly.pdbx_seq_one_letter_code
_entity_poly.pdbx_strand_id
1 'polypeptide(L)'
;MNNSPAHQPTTRHTTGRLLGIVLSGGKSSRMGRNKATLRTDASRGLSFLQHAVGRLRDVCHQVCVSADPTSLPHEILAETCLQFADFIPDTITDAGPIAGVLSGLTEARRRGLEGILITPVDVPNLGVVQLNDLIAHWQADQRQVVCAVSSTDPDASASFCAEPLIAIYPLLAQAELQSFALAGGRSLNRWLSEQTIGQVPMPPTACRNINCPDDLRDG
;
A
#
# COMPACT_ATOMS: atom_id res chain seq x y z
N MET A 1 21.80 -39.38 -31.27
CA MET A 1 21.09 -39.17 -30.00
C MET A 1 21.66 -37.92 -29.36
N ASN A 2 21.03 -36.76 -29.57
CA ASN A 2 21.41 -35.52 -28.92
C ASN A 2 20.16 -34.97 -28.24
N ASN A 3 20.17 -34.99 -26.92
CA ASN A 3 19.14 -34.41 -26.08
C ASN A 3 19.15 -32.89 -26.27
N SER A 4 18.12 -32.36 -26.92
CA SER A 4 17.74 -30.96 -26.79
C SER A 4 17.31 -30.71 -25.34
N PRO A 5 17.81 -29.66 -24.65
CA PRO A 5 17.32 -29.34 -23.33
C PRO A 5 15.88 -28.85 -23.45
N ALA A 6 15.00 -29.48 -22.67
CA ALA A 6 13.61 -29.10 -22.55
C ALA A 6 13.49 -27.60 -22.22
N HIS A 7 12.64 -26.89 -22.98
CA HIS A 7 12.17 -25.56 -22.65
C HIS A 7 11.55 -25.60 -21.24
N GLN A 8 12.25 -25.05 -20.25
CA GLN A 8 11.64 -24.75 -18.96
C GLN A 8 10.64 -23.60 -19.17
N PRO A 9 9.40 -23.71 -18.66
CA PRO A 9 8.43 -22.63 -18.74
C PRO A 9 8.97 -21.42 -17.98
N THR A 10 9.11 -20.29 -18.66
CA THR A 10 9.45 -18.99 -18.07
C THR A 10 8.43 -18.64 -16.99
N THR A 11 8.87 -18.60 -15.73
CA THR A 11 8.10 -18.04 -14.61
C THR A 11 7.79 -16.58 -14.94
N ARG A 12 6.55 -16.27 -15.33
CA ARG A 12 6.08 -14.88 -15.39
C ARG A 12 6.21 -14.32 -13.98
N HIS A 13 7.09 -13.35 -13.77
CA HIS A 13 7.22 -12.64 -12.50
C HIS A 13 5.85 -12.05 -12.12
N THR A 14 5.16 -12.66 -11.15
CA THR A 14 3.80 -12.32 -10.73
C THR A 14 3.70 -10.92 -10.10
N THR A 15 4.84 -10.37 -9.67
CA THR A 15 5.02 -8.96 -9.27
C THR A 15 4.62 -7.98 -10.37
N GLY A 16 4.63 -8.39 -11.63
CA GLY A 16 4.21 -7.59 -12.79
C GLY A 16 2.70 -7.36 -12.91
N ARG A 17 1.90 -7.92 -11.99
CA ARG A 17 0.44 -7.87 -12.05
C ARG A 17 -0.20 -6.93 -11.02
N LEU A 18 0.59 -6.40 -10.09
CA LEU A 18 0.11 -5.47 -9.07
C LEU A 18 0.69 -4.08 -9.32
N LEU A 19 -0.15 -3.06 -9.12
CA LEU A 19 0.30 -1.67 -9.03
C LEU A 19 0.63 -1.35 -7.58
N GLY A 20 1.86 -0.94 -7.30
CA GLY A 20 2.21 -0.39 -5.99
C GLY A 20 1.60 0.99 -5.80
N ILE A 21 0.90 1.22 -4.71
CA ILE A 21 0.31 2.51 -4.36
C ILE A 21 0.85 2.99 -3.01
N VAL A 22 1.53 4.13 -3.01
CA VAL A 22 1.83 4.87 -1.77
C VAL A 22 0.69 5.85 -1.51
N LEU A 23 0.02 5.72 -0.37
CA LEU A 23 -0.92 6.73 0.10
C LEU A 23 -0.16 7.85 0.82
N SER A 24 -0.06 9.01 0.17
CA SER A 24 0.64 10.18 0.70
C SER A 24 -0.26 11.42 0.83
N GLY A 25 -1.58 11.27 0.64
CA GLY A 25 -2.60 12.31 0.86
C GLY A 25 -3.53 12.01 2.05
N GLY A 26 -4.29 13.01 2.50
CA GLY A 26 -5.34 12.81 3.52
C GLY A 26 -5.59 14.03 4.42
N LYS A 27 -6.31 13.82 5.53
CA LYS A 27 -6.60 14.90 6.51
C LYS A 27 -5.33 15.50 7.13
N SER A 28 -4.26 14.73 7.29
CA SER A 28 -2.99 15.19 7.88
C SER A 28 -2.24 16.17 6.97
N SER A 29 -2.29 16.01 5.64
CA SER A 29 -1.73 16.99 4.71
C SER A 29 -2.52 18.30 4.72
N ARG A 30 -3.85 18.25 4.92
CA ARG A 30 -4.72 19.43 5.13
C ARG A 30 -4.45 20.16 6.45
N MET A 31 -3.81 19.51 7.42
CA MET A 31 -3.43 20.10 8.72
C MET A 31 -1.97 20.62 8.74
N GLY A 32 -1.32 20.73 7.58
CA GLY A 32 -0.01 21.40 7.44
C GLY A 32 1.21 20.58 7.87
N ARG A 33 1.04 19.29 8.24
CA ARG A 33 2.17 18.36 8.47
C ARG A 33 2.30 17.42 7.28
N ASN A 34 3.22 17.73 6.39
CA ASN A 34 3.56 16.84 5.28
C ASN A 34 4.46 15.70 5.77
N LYS A 35 3.85 14.60 6.23
CA LYS A 35 4.58 13.41 6.70
C LYS A 35 5.51 12.81 5.65
N ALA A 36 5.22 13.01 4.36
CA ALA A 36 6.03 12.50 3.26
C ALA A 36 7.48 13.04 3.31
N THR A 37 7.68 14.22 3.92
CA THR A 37 9.00 14.86 4.09
C THR A 37 9.81 14.34 5.28
N LEU A 38 9.19 13.63 6.22
CA LEU A 38 9.86 13.16 7.43
C LEU A 38 10.95 12.16 7.10
N ARG A 39 12.03 12.17 7.89
CA ARG A 39 13.20 11.28 7.75
C ARG A 39 13.52 10.64 9.09
N THR A 40 13.81 9.34 9.10
CA THR A 40 14.14 8.58 10.32
C THR A 40 15.20 7.52 10.02
N ASP A 41 15.75 6.89 11.06
CA ASP A 41 16.64 5.73 10.89
C ASP A 41 15.92 4.55 10.24
N ALA A 42 14.63 4.37 10.54
CA ALA A 42 13.79 3.37 9.88
C ALA A 42 13.66 3.60 8.36
N SER A 43 13.64 4.87 7.92
CA SER A 43 13.70 5.22 6.50
C SER A 43 15.14 5.37 5.98
N ARG A 44 16.15 4.99 6.77
CA ARG A 44 17.59 5.10 6.44
C ARG A 44 18.00 6.52 6.02
N GLY A 45 17.39 7.53 6.65
CA GLY A 45 17.61 8.94 6.34
C GLY A 45 16.91 9.43 5.06
N LEU A 46 16.19 8.57 4.34
CA LEU A 46 15.35 8.97 3.20
C LEU A 46 14.06 9.62 3.69
N SER A 47 13.42 10.45 2.84
CA SER A 47 12.07 10.92 3.15
C SER A 47 11.12 9.72 3.19
N PHE A 48 10.06 9.81 3.98
CA PHE A 48 9.06 8.74 4.06
C PHE A 48 8.48 8.40 2.69
N LEU A 49 8.29 9.40 1.83
CA LEU A 49 7.83 9.17 0.46
C LEU A 49 8.86 8.40 -0.37
N GLN A 50 10.14 8.79 -0.33
CA GLN A 50 11.21 8.06 -1.02
C GLN A 50 11.29 6.61 -0.56
N HIS A 51 11.27 6.41 0.76
CA HIS A 51 11.36 5.10 1.36
C HIS A 51 10.18 4.22 0.97
N ALA A 52 8.95 4.76 1.03
CA ALA A 52 7.74 4.04 0.64
C ALA A 52 7.70 3.68 -0.85
N VAL A 53 8.14 4.59 -1.74
CA VAL A 53 8.23 4.30 -3.17
C VAL A 53 9.34 3.27 -3.45
N GLY A 54 10.50 3.40 -2.81
CA GLY A 54 11.62 2.47 -2.96
C GLY A 54 11.23 1.03 -2.63
N ARG A 55 10.67 0.80 -1.43
CA ARG A 55 10.27 -0.55 -0.99
C ARG A 55 9.16 -1.16 -1.86
N LEU A 56 8.25 -0.35 -2.40
CA LEU A 56 7.25 -0.86 -3.35
C LEU A 56 7.86 -1.20 -4.70
N ARG A 57 8.88 -0.47 -5.17
CA ARG A 57 9.56 -0.80 -6.44
C ARG A 57 10.35 -2.09 -6.38
N ASP A 58 10.81 -2.48 -5.20
CA ASP A 58 11.48 -3.77 -5.00
C ASP A 58 10.51 -4.96 -5.19
N VAL A 59 9.19 -4.72 -5.13
CA VAL A 59 8.16 -5.78 -5.22
C VAL A 59 7.10 -5.56 -6.31
N CYS A 60 7.02 -4.37 -6.91
CA CYS A 60 6.09 -4.01 -7.98
C CYS A 60 6.82 -3.34 -9.14
N HIS A 61 6.51 -3.74 -10.37
CA HIS A 61 7.13 -3.15 -11.57
C HIS A 61 6.67 -1.71 -11.83
N GLN A 62 5.48 -1.36 -11.34
CA GLN A 62 4.89 -0.03 -11.47
C GLN A 62 4.46 0.46 -10.10
N VAL A 63 4.77 1.71 -9.79
CA VAL A 63 4.42 2.35 -8.53
C VAL A 63 3.84 3.74 -8.81
N CYS A 64 2.75 4.07 -8.13
CA CYS A 64 2.14 5.39 -8.14
C CYS A 64 2.02 5.94 -6.72
N VAL A 65 1.92 7.26 -6.63
CA VAL A 65 1.67 7.97 -5.37
C VAL A 65 0.26 8.56 -5.42
N SER A 66 -0.60 8.14 -4.48
CA SER A 66 -1.90 8.77 -4.27
C SER A 66 -1.71 10.04 -3.45
N ALA A 67 -1.58 11.17 -4.14
CA ALA A 67 -1.44 12.50 -3.55
C ALA A 67 -1.76 13.58 -4.59
N ASP A 68 -2.14 14.76 -4.10
CA ASP A 68 -2.05 15.96 -4.91
C ASP A 68 -0.58 16.40 -4.97
N PRO A 69 0.09 16.40 -6.15
CA PRO A 69 1.49 16.78 -6.24
C PRO A 69 1.73 18.23 -5.80
N THR A 70 0.74 19.13 -5.93
CA THR A 70 0.88 20.52 -5.47
C THR A 70 0.97 20.65 -3.95
N SER A 71 0.58 19.60 -3.21
CA SER A 71 0.69 19.54 -1.75
C SER A 71 2.08 19.10 -1.26
N LEU A 72 2.98 18.70 -2.17
CA LEU A 72 4.33 18.27 -1.85
C LEU A 72 5.36 19.38 -2.14
N PRO A 73 6.38 19.56 -1.28
CA PRO A 73 7.48 20.46 -1.56
C PRO A 73 8.20 20.11 -2.87
N HIS A 74 8.65 21.12 -3.60
CA HIS A 74 9.38 20.94 -4.86
C HIS A 74 10.64 20.08 -4.68
N GLU A 75 11.34 20.21 -3.56
CA GLU A 75 12.51 19.39 -3.23
C GLU A 75 12.20 17.90 -3.16
N ILE A 76 11.02 17.52 -2.64
CA ILE A 76 10.56 16.12 -2.63
C ILE A 76 10.25 15.69 -4.06
N LEU A 77 9.46 16.46 -4.82
CA LEU A 77 9.12 16.13 -6.20
C LEU A 77 10.35 15.98 -7.11
N ALA A 78 11.42 16.71 -6.83
CA ALA A 78 12.68 16.65 -7.57
C ALA A 78 13.54 15.41 -7.25
N GLU A 79 13.22 14.64 -6.21
CA GLU A 79 13.97 13.44 -5.83
C GLU A 79 13.94 12.40 -6.96
N THR A 80 15.10 11.84 -7.33
CA THR A 80 15.25 10.95 -8.49
C THR A 80 14.33 9.73 -8.44
N CYS A 81 14.07 9.20 -7.25
CA CYS A 81 13.14 8.10 -7.09
C CYS A 81 11.67 8.50 -7.34
N LEU A 82 11.30 9.76 -7.44
CA LEU A 82 9.94 10.19 -7.76
C LEU A 82 9.76 10.57 -9.24
N GLN A 83 10.85 10.71 -9.99
CA GLN A 83 10.81 11.02 -11.43
C GLN A 83 10.07 9.98 -12.28
N PHE A 84 9.95 8.75 -11.79
CA PHE A 84 9.24 7.65 -12.45
C PHE A 84 8.02 7.16 -11.68
N ALA A 85 7.52 7.94 -10.71
CA ALA A 85 6.28 7.63 -10.01
C ALA A 85 5.17 8.56 -10.52
N ASP A 86 4.09 7.97 -11.03
CA ASP A 86 2.93 8.76 -11.44
C ASP A 86 2.13 9.17 -10.19
N PHE A 87 1.64 10.41 -10.19
CA PHE A 87 0.76 10.92 -9.15
C PHE A 87 -0.70 10.72 -9.55
N ILE A 88 -1.46 10.07 -8.67
CA ILE A 88 -2.90 9.84 -8.86
C ILE A 88 -3.63 10.73 -7.85
N PRO A 89 -4.37 11.76 -8.29
CA PRO A 89 -5.23 12.52 -7.40
C PRO A 89 -6.43 11.66 -6.98
N ASP A 90 -6.96 11.92 -5.78
CA ASP A 90 -8.19 11.27 -5.33
C ASP A 90 -9.35 11.70 -6.24
N THR A 91 -10.02 10.72 -6.84
CA THR A 91 -11.15 10.98 -7.76
C THR A 91 -12.47 11.23 -7.03
N ILE A 92 -12.53 10.93 -5.73
CA ILE A 92 -13.73 11.05 -4.90
C ILE A 92 -13.44 11.95 -3.70
N THR A 93 -13.99 13.17 -3.75
CA THR A 93 -13.87 14.14 -2.66
C THR A 93 -14.48 13.58 -1.37
N ASP A 94 -13.74 13.71 -0.27
CA ASP A 94 -14.16 13.36 1.10
C ASP A 94 -14.54 11.89 1.37
N ALA A 95 -14.22 10.93 0.49
CA ALA A 95 -14.42 9.50 0.78
C ALA A 95 -13.33 8.87 1.68
N GLY A 96 -12.39 9.67 2.18
CA GLY A 96 -11.32 9.18 3.07
C GLY A 96 -10.42 8.17 2.35
N PRO A 97 -9.80 7.20 3.06
CA PRO A 97 -8.87 6.25 2.45
C PRO A 97 -9.49 5.36 1.36
N ILE A 98 -10.83 5.23 1.34
CA ILE A 98 -11.55 4.53 0.26
C ILE A 98 -11.30 5.20 -1.10
N ALA A 99 -11.21 6.54 -1.13
CA ALA A 99 -10.94 7.28 -2.36
C ALA A 99 -9.59 6.88 -3.00
N GLY A 100 -8.56 6.75 -2.16
CA GLY A 100 -7.23 6.34 -2.61
C GLY A 100 -7.20 4.90 -3.13
N VAL A 101 -7.88 3.97 -2.44
CA VAL A 101 -8.03 2.58 -2.91
C VAL A 101 -8.76 2.52 -4.25
N LEU A 102 -9.89 3.21 -4.40
CA LEU A 102 -10.67 3.23 -5.65
C LEU A 102 -9.92 3.91 -6.81
N SER A 103 -9.18 4.98 -6.54
CA SER A 103 -8.34 5.65 -7.54
C SER A 103 -7.19 4.75 -7.99
N GLY A 104 -6.54 4.06 -7.04
CA GLY A 104 -5.53 3.04 -7.34
C GLY A 104 -6.06 1.87 -8.17
N LEU A 105 -7.23 1.31 -7.82
CA LEU A 105 -7.85 0.22 -8.57
C LEU A 105 -8.25 0.66 -9.99
N THR A 106 -8.73 1.90 -10.15
CA THR A 106 -9.02 2.48 -11.46
C THR A 106 -7.76 2.57 -12.31
N GLU A 107 -6.66 3.03 -11.73
CA GLU A 107 -5.37 3.14 -12.42
C GLU A 107 -4.77 1.78 -12.76
N ALA A 108 -4.86 0.80 -11.84
CA ALA A 108 -4.47 -0.58 -12.11
C ALA A 108 -5.23 -1.17 -13.30
N ARG A 109 -6.56 -0.95 -13.38
CA ARG A 109 -7.36 -1.36 -14.54
C ARG A 109 -6.89 -0.69 -15.82
N ARG A 110 -6.63 0.62 -15.79
CA ARG A 110 -6.14 1.38 -16.96
C ARG A 110 -4.81 0.82 -17.49
N ARG A 111 -3.95 0.32 -16.59
CA ARG A 111 -2.66 -0.30 -16.89
C ARG A 111 -2.72 -1.79 -17.23
N GLY A 112 -3.91 -2.40 -17.21
CA GLY A 112 -4.08 -3.83 -17.46
C GLY A 112 -3.51 -4.74 -16.35
N LEU A 113 -3.46 -4.24 -15.11
CA LEU A 113 -3.00 -4.97 -13.93
C LEU A 113 -4.18 -5.66 -13.23
N GLU A 114 -3.91 -6.61 -12.33
CA GLU A 114 -4.93 -7.45 -11.66
C GLU A 114 -5.36 -6.90 -10.30
N GLY A 115 -4.61 -5.96 -9.73
CA GLY A 115 -4.92 -5.36 -8.44
C GLY A 115 -3.90 -4.30 -8.03
N ILE A 116 -4.02 -3.83 -6.78
CA ILE A 116 -3.08 -2.90 -6.16
C ILE A 116 -2.47 -3.51 -4.90
N LEU A 117 -1.19 -3.23 -4.65
CA LEU A 117 -0.57 -3.36 -3.32
C LEU A 117 -0.47 -1.95 -2.74
N ILE A 118 -1.19 -1.68 -1.66
CA ILE A 118 -1.28 -0.36 -1.05
C ILE A 118 -0.52 -0.31 0.27
N THR A 119 0.18 0.81 0.50
CA THR A 119 0.84 1.11 1.77
C THR A 119 0.72 2.61 2.09
N PRO A 120 0.57 3.01 3.36
CA PRO A 120 0.63 4.42 3.71
C PRO A 120 2.09 4.90 3.74
N VAL A 121 2.28 6.20 3.57
CA VAL A 121 3.60 6.83 3.59
C VAL A 121 4.24 6.82 4.99
N ASP A 122 3.43 6.72 6.04
CA ASP A 122 3.84 6.93 7.44
C ASP A 122 4.12 5.64 8.23
N VAL A 123 4.34 4.52 7.54
CA VAL A 123 4.78 3.23 8.14
C VAL A 123 6.20 2.85 7.71
N PRO A 124 7.23 3.60 8.14
CA PRO A 124 8.60 3.40 7.64
C PRO A 124 9.22 2.06 8.06
N ASN A 125 8.69 1.40 9.10
CA ASN A 125 9.17 0.08 9.53
C ASN A 125 8.67 -1.07 8.65
N LEU A 126 7.69 -0.83 7.78
CA LEU A 126 7.16 -1.84 6.87
C LEU A 126 8.19 -2.14 5.78
N GLY A 127 8.75 -3.36 5.76
CA GLY A 127 9.83 -3.76 4.86
C GLY A 127 9.37 -4.62 3.68
N VAL A 128 10.31 -4.87 2.76
CA VAL A 128 10.11 -5.71 1.56
C VAL A 128 9.71 -7.15 1.91
N VAL A 129 10.21 -7.69 3.03
CA VAL A 129 9.85 -9.04 3.49
C VAL A 129 8.34 -9.14 3.74
N GLN A 130 7.77 -8.21 4.52
CA GLN A 130 6.34 -8.18 4.80
C GLN A 130 5.49 -7.97 3.54
N LEU A 131 5.97 -7.16 2.59
CA LEU A 131 5.28 -6.95 1.31
C LEU A 131 5.28 -8.24 0.46
N ASN A 132 6.38 -9.00 0.46
CA ASN A 132 6.43 -10.29 -0.22
C ASN A 132 5.50 -11.32 0.43
N ASP A 133 5.34 -11.29 1.76
CA ASP A 133 4.39 -12.18 2.45
C ASP A 133 2.94 -11.90 2.02
N LEU A 134 2.54 -10.62 1.86
CA LEU A 134 1.25 -10.26 1.29
C LEU A 134 1.09 -10.79 -0.14
N ILE A 135 2.12 -10.59 -0.98
CA ILE A 135 2.10 -11.04 -2.38
C ILE A 135 1.97 -12.56 -2.46
N ALA A 136 2.70 -13.31 -1.63
CA ALA A 136 2.64 -14.77 -1.59
C ALA A 136 1.23 -15.27 -1.23
N HIS A 137 0.57 -14.65 -0.24
CA HIS A 137 -0.81 -14.96 0.11
C HIS A 137 -1.78 -14.63 -1.02
N TRP A 138 -1.62 -13.48 -1.67
CA TRP A 138 -2.46 -13.10 -2.81
C TRP A 138 -2.28 -14.03 -4.01
N GLN A 139 -1.08 -14.57 -4.23
CA GLN A 139 -0.86 -15.56 -5.29
C GLN A 139 -1.59 -16.88 -5.05
N ALA A 140 -1.89 -17.23 -3.79
CA ALA A 140 -2.66 -18.42 -3.45
C ALA A 140 -4.16 -18.27 -3.79
N ASP A 141 -4.73 -17.08 -3.61
CA ASP A 141 -6.08 -16.73 -4.09
C ASP A 141 -6.14 -15.25 -4.53
N GLN A 142 -5.99 -15.04 -5.85
CA GLN A 142 -5.93 -13.69 -6.43
C GLN A 142 -7.28 -12.96 -6.42
N ARG A 143 -8.37 -13.64 -6.03
CA ARG A 143 -9.71 -13.04 -5.99
C ARG A 143 -10.02 -12.35 -4.68
N GLN A 144 -9.27 -12.66 -3.62
CA GLN A 144 -9.53 -12.14 -2.29
C GLN A 144 -8.70 -10.89 -2.01
N VAL A 145 -9.24 -10.01 -1.17
CA VAL A 145 -8.42 -9.00 -0.52
C VAL A 145 -7.47 -9.71 0.44
N VAL A 146 -6.20 -9.35 0.40
CA VAL A 146 -5.20 -9.82 1.37
C VAL A 146 -4.77 -8.64 2.22
N CYS A 147 -4.95 -8.72 3.54
CA CYS A 147 -4.73 -7.62 4.45
C CYS A 147 -3.72 -8.02 5.52
N ALA A 148 -2.80 -7.12 5.85
CA ALA A 148 -2.00 -7.27 7.04
C ALA A 148 -2.90 -7.22 8.29
N VAL A 149 -2.56 -8.01 9.28
CA VAL A 149 -3.20 -7.97 10.59
C VAL A 149 -2.14 -7.88 11.68
N SER A 150 -2.32 -7.00 12.64
CA SER A 150 -1.39 -6.85 13.78
C SER A 150 -2.14 -6.94 15.10
N SER A 151 -1.48 -7.48 16.13
CA SER A 151 -2.08 -7.55 17.45
C SER A 151 -2.14 -6.17 18.09
N THR A 152 -3.27 -5.84 18.72
CA THR A 152 -3.40 -4.65 19.57
C THR A 152 -2.87 -4.86 20.98
N ASP A 153 -2.60 -6.11 21.35
CA ASP A 153 -2.15 -6.53 22.67
C ASP A 153 -0.98 -7.52 22.51
N PRO A 154 0.25 -7.17 22.96
CA PRO A 154 1.39 -8.09 22.92
C PRO A 154 1.15 -9.38 23.70
N ASP A 155 0.31 -9.32 24.74
CA ASP A 155 0.06 -10.41 25.69
C ASP A 155 -1.21 -11.21 25.33
N ALA A 156 -2.15 -10.64 24.57
CA ALA A 156 -3.33 -11.35 24.06
C ALA A 156 -3.12 -11.79 22.60
N SER A 157 -2.57 -12.99 22.42
CA SER A 157 -2.29 -13.66 21.13
C SER A 157 -3.48 -13.85 20.16
N ALA A 158 -4.67 -13.35 20.48
CA ALA A 158 -5.90 -13.64 19.73
C ALA A 158 -6.65 -12.42 19.19
N SER A 159 -6.26 -11.18 19.53
CA SER A 159 -6.97 -9.97 19.04
C SER A 159 -6.17 -9.26 17.96
N PHE A 160 -6.30 -9.75 16.72
CA PHE A 160 -5.73 -9.09 15.55
C PHE A 160 -6.66 -8.00 15.01
N CYS A 161 -6.09 -6.85 14.67
CA CYS A 161 -6.77 -5.78 13.96
C CYS A 161 -6.26 -5.72 12.51
N ALA A 162 -7.20 -5.53 11.58
CA ALA A 162 -6.88 -5.35 10.17
C ALA A 162 -6.19 -4.00 9.94
N GLU A 163 -5.17 -4.02 9.10
CA GLU A 163 -4.46 -2.84 8.62
C GLU A 163 -4.89 -2.57 7.15
N PRO A 164 -6.07 -1.96 6.90
CA PRO A 164 -6.65 -1.85 5.57
C PRO A 164 -5.78 -1.11 4.56
N LEU A 165 -4.81 -0.34 5.03
CA LEU A 165 -3.90 0.41 4.16
C LEU A 165 -2.59 -0.33 3.92
N ILE A 166 -2.39 -1.51 4.51
CA ILE A 166 -1.27 -2.42 4.27
C ILE A 166 -1.89 -3.71 3.70
N ALA A 167 -2.28 -3.66 2.42
CA ALA A 167 -3.12 -4.69 1.84
C ALA A 167 -2.96 -4.80 0.31
N ILE A 168 -3.41 -5.92 -0.24
CA ILE A 168 -3.62 -6.14 -1.67
C ILE A 168 -5.12 -6.16 -1.95
N TYR A 169 -5.57 -5.27 -2.82
CA TYR A 169 -6.94 -5.24 -3.30
C TYR A 169 -6.98 -5.71 -4.76
N PRO A 170 -7.67 -6.82 -5.08
CA PRO A 170 -7.86 -7.25 -6.46
C PRO A 170 -8.86 -6.33 -7.17
N LEU A 171 -8.75 -6.21 -8.50
CA LEU A 171 -9.69 -5.41 -9.31
C LEU A 171 -11.15 -5.83 -9.12
N LEU A 172 -11.39 -7.10 -8.79
CA LEU A 172 -12.72 -7.66 -8.52
C LEU A 172 -13.41 -6.97 -7.33
N ALA A 173 -12.65 -6.49 -6.34
CA ALA A 173 -13.18 -5.80 -5.17
C ALA A 173 -13.71 -4.38 -5.50
N GLN A 174 -13.37 -3.82 -6.65
CA GLN A 174 -13.66 -2.41 -6.94
C GLN A 174 -15.15 -2.10 -6.97
N ALA A 175 -15.96 -2.93 -7.63
CA ALA A 175 -17.39 -2.66 -7.80
C ALA A 175 -18.13 -2.64 -6.45
N GLU A 176 -17.80 -3.59 -5.56
CA GLU A 176 -18.37 -3.67 -4.23
C GLU A 176 -17.91 -2.52 -3.34
N LEU A 177 -16.60 -2.20 -3.33
CA LEU A 177 -16.07 -1.07 -2.57
C LEU A 177 -16.65 0.27 -3.06
N GLN A 178 -16.83 0.43 -4.38
CA GLN A 178 -17.47 1.60 -4.97
C GLN A 178 -18.94 1.71 -4.55
N SER A 179 -19.67 0.59 -4.56
CA SER A 179 -21.08 0.57 -4.12
C SER A 179 -21.20 0.93 -2.63
N PHE A 180 -20.31 0.41 -1.78
CA PHE A 180 -20.23 0.77 -0.38
C PHE A 180 -19.96 2.27 -0.18
N ALA A 181 -19.03 2.85 -0.94
CA ALA A 181 -18.73 4.27 -0.90
C ALA A 181 -19.93 5.14 -1.30
N LEU A 182 -20.62 4.77 -2.38
CA LEU A 182 -21.82 5.47 -2.86
C LEU A 182 -22.99 5.38 -1.88
N ALA A 183 -23.08 4.30 -1.11
CA ALA A 183 -24.04 4.15 -0.01
C ALA A 183 -23.67 4.96 1.25
N GLY A 184 -22.60 5.76 1.21
CA GLY A 184 -22.14 6.59 2.34
C GLY A 184 -21.14 5.91 3.26
N GLY A 185 -20.61 4.74 2.89
CA GLY A 185 -19.55 4.06 3.60
C GLY A 185 -18.22 4.83 3.55
N ARG A 186 -17.56 5.01 4.70
CA ARG A 186 -16.31 5.79 4.84
C ARG A 186 -15.16 5.06 5.55
N SER A 187 -15.39 3.82 5.98
CA SER A 187 -14.43 3.03 6.75
C SER A 187 -14.06 1.75 6.00
N LEU A 188 -12.79 1.64 5.58
CA LEU A 188 -12.27 0.40 5.01
C LEU A 188 -12.34 -0.75 6.02
N ASN A 189 -12.11 -0.49 7.30
CA ASN A 189 -12.24 -1.52 8.34
C ASN A 189 -13.66 -2.08 8.40
N ARG A 190 -14.68 -1.23 8.33
CA ARG A 190 -16.08 -1.68 8.28
C ARG A 190 -16.32 -2.52 7.02
N TRP A 191 -15.89 -2.02 5.86
CA TRP A 191 -16.05 -2.75 4.61
C TRP A 191 -15.37 -4.13 4.67
N LEU A 192 -14.10 -4.20 5.10
CA LEU A 192 -13.35 -5.45 5.23
C LEU A 192 -13.97 -6.44 6.23
N SER A 193 -14.61 -5.95 7.30
CA SER A 193 -15.26 -6.84 8.28
C SER A 193 -16.43 -7.63 7.70
N GLU A 194 -16.96 -7.20 6.56
CA GLU A 194 -18.04 -7.86 5.82
C GLU A 194 -17.49 -8.74 4.68
N GLN A 195 -16.16 -8.77 4.46
CA GLN A 195 -15.50 -9.52 3.40
C GLN A 195 -14.82 -10.78 3.94
N THR A 196 -14.72 -11.81 3.09
CA THR A 196 -13.75 -12.88 3.31
C THR A 196 -12.39 -12.41 2.80
N ILE A 197 -11.41 -12.30 3.69
CA ILE A 197 -10.07 -11.77 3.37
C ILE A 197 -8.98 -12.77 3.76
N GLY A 198 -7.91 -12.79 2.97
CA GLY A 198 -6.64 -13.38 3.40
C GLY A 198 -6.00 -12.49 4.46
N GLN A 199 -5.60 -13.06 5.59
CA GLN A 199 -4.97 -12.32 6.68
C GLN A 199 -3.51 -12.69 6.78
N VAL A 200 -2.63 -11.69 6.81
CA VAL A 200 -1.18 -11.87 6.96
C VAL A 200 -0.73 -11.27 8.29
N PRO A 201 -0.45 -12.09 9.31
CA PRO A 201 0.03 -11.60 10.59
C PRO A 201 1.34 -10.83 10.44
N MET A 202 1.41 -9.65 11.04
CA MET A 202 2.60 -8.81 11.08
C MET A 202 2.87 -8.33 12.50
N PRO A 203 4.15 -8.12 12.88
CA PRO A 203 4.48 -7.53 14.17
C PRO A 203 3.93 -6.08 14.21
N PRO A 204 3.35 -5.63 15.34
CA PRO A 204 2.81 -4.26 15.45
C PRO A 204 3.84 -3.17 15.13
N THR A 205 5.12 -3.45 15.37
CA THR A 205 6.23 -2.55 15.03
C THR A 205 6.36 -2.28 13.53
N ALA A 206 6.03 -3.25 12.66
CA ALA A 206 6.05 -3.09 11.21
C ALA A 206 4.86 -2.25 10.70
N CYS A 207 3.72 -2.30 11.39
CA CYS A 207 2.50 -1.56 11.04
C CYS A 207 2.43 -0.18 11.70
N ARG A 208 3.36 0.16 12.60
CA ARG A 208 3.33 1.40 13.39
C ARG A 208 3.37 2.64 12.51
N ASN A 209 2.33 3.47 12.64
CA ASN A 209 2.27 4.80 12.03
C ASN A 209 3.12 5.80 12.83
N ILE A 210 3.97 6.56 12.14
CA ILE A 210 4.74 7.66 12.71
C ILE A 210 4.06 8.98 12.31
N ASN A 211 3.43 9.64 13.28
CA ASN A 211 2.67 10.87 13.05
C ASN A 211 3.50 12.14 13.24
N CYS A 212 4.50 12.11 14.11
CA CYS A 212 5.37 13.23 14.40
C CYS A 212 6.83 12.82 14.67
N PRO A 213 7.79 13.76 14.61
CA PRO A 213 9.16 13.51 15.05
C PRO A 213 9.29 13.14 16.54
N ASP A 214 8.28 13.41 17.37
CA ASP A 214 8.31 13.01 18.78
C ASP A 214 7.96 11.52 18.97
N ASP A 215 7.24 10.91 18.02
CA ASP A 215 6.97 9.46 18.00
C ASP A 215 8.24 8.62 17.75
N LEU A 216 9.41 9.27 17.59
CA LEU A 216 10.72 8.69 17.29
C LEU A 216 11.49 8.21 18.53
N ARG A 217 11.04 8.55 19.75
CA ARG A 217 11.78 8.26 20.99
C ARG A 217 11.49 6.88 21.60
N ASP A 218 10.45 6.20 21.14
CA ASP A 218 10.01 4.91 21.70
C ASP A 218 10.11 3.79 20.65
N GLY A 219 11.34 3.49 20.22
CA GLY A 219 11.69 2.37 19.35
C GLY A 219 12.76 1.50 19.98
#